data_AF-A0A8T5EUC8-F1
#
_entry.id   AF-A0A8T5EUC8-F1
#
_cell.length_a   1.000
_cell.length_b   1.000
_cell.length_c   1.000
_cell.angle_alpha   90.00
_cell.angle_beta   90.00
_cell.angle_gamma   90.00
#
_symmetry.space_group_name_H-M   'P 1'
#
loop_
_entity.id
_entity.type
_entity.pdbx_description
1 polymer ?
#
loop_
_entity_poly.entity_id
_entity_poly.type
_entity_poly.pdbx_seq_one_letter_code
_entity_poly.pdbx_strand_id
1 'polypeptide(L)' 'MDNSKVQIIYVLLDGVGDLPHPDLDGKTPLEAAKTPTLDKIASNGVIGEVISVGKGIAPESDIAVFNMLGYKFEHEDYAG' A
#
# COMPACT_ATOMS: atom_id res chain seq x y z
N MET A 1 -6.81 12.97 -23.60
CA MET A 1 -8.09 12.91 -22.86
C MET A 1 -8.11 14.09 -21.91
N ASP A 2 -9.17 14.89 -21.94
CA ASP A 2 -9.35 15.98 -20.97
C ASP A 2 -9.71 15.36 -19.62
N ASN A 3 -8.77 15.37 -18.68
CA ASN A 3 -8.93 14.80 -17.34
C ASN A 3 -9.49 15.82 -16.34
N SER A 4 -9.93 17.00 -16.78
CA SER A 4 -10.40 18.09 -15.91
C SER A 4 -11.58 17.74 -14.98
N LYS A 5 -12.27 16.61 -15.23
CA LYS A 5 -13.38 16.09 -14.39
C LYS A 5 -13.07 14.77 -13.68
N VAL A 6 -11.87 14.21 -13.83
CA VAL A 6 -11.52 12.95 -13.17
C VAL A 6 -11.23 13.22 -11.70
N GLN A 7 -12.04 12.63 -10.83
CA GLN A 7 -11.79 12.65 -9.39
C GLN A 7 -11.00 11.39 -9.02
N ILE A 8 -9.92 11.58 -8.29
CA ILE A 8 -9.07 10.49 -7.80
C ILE A 8 -9.36 10.31 -6.32
N ILE A 9 -9.59 9.07 -5.92
CA ILE A 9 -9.65 8.66 -4.51
C ILE A 9 -8.41 7.81 -4.26
N TYR A 10 -7.59 8.23 -3.29
CA TYR A 10 -6.43 7.50 -2.83
C TYR A 10 -6.74 6.91 -1.45
N VAL A 11 -6.59 5.59 -1.32
CA VAL A 11 -6.85 4.86 -0.07
C VAL A 11 -5.58 4.12 0.31
N LEU A 12 -5.03 4.46 1.47
CA LEU A 12 -3.89 3.76 2.06
C LEU A 12 -4.39 2.90 3.24
N LEU A 13 -4.10 1.61 3.20
CA LEU A 13 -4.34 0.70 4.31
C LEU A 13 -3.03 0.55 5.08
N ASP A 14 -2.93 1.25 6.21
CA ASP A 14 -1.72 1.23 7.04
C ASP A 14 -1.48 -0.18 7.62
N GLY A 15 -0.23 -0.65 7.55
CA GLY A 15 0.16 -1.97 8.04
C GLY A 15 -0.55 -3.16 7.37
N VAL A 16 -1.13 -3.00 6.18
CA VAL A 16 -1.92 -4.07 5.54
C VAL A 16 -1.10 -5.28 5.06
N GLY A 17 0.19 -5.08 4.81
CA GLY A 17 1.11 -6.14 4.42
C GLY A 17 1.56 -6.94 5.63
N ASP A 18 1.44 -8.26 5.56
CA ASP A 18 1.87 -9.18 6.62
C ASP A 18 2.38 -10.50 6.00
N LEU A 19 2.92 -11.37 6.84
CA LEU A 19 3.40 -12.69 6.48
C LEU A 19 2.31 -13.76 6.62
N PRO A 20 2.42 -14.88 5.87
CA PRO A 20 1.59 -16.05 6.09
C PRO A 20 1.67 -16.58 7.53
N HIS A 21 0.53 -16.90 8.13
CA HIS A 21 0.46 -17.42 9.50
C HIS A 21 -0.14 -18.84 9.57
N PRO A 22 0.41 -19.76 10.39
CA PRO A 22 -0.12 -21.12 10.54
C PRO A 22 -1.59 -21.17 10.97
N ASP A 23 -2.01 -20.29 11.88
CA ASP A 23 -3.40 -20.21 12.36
C ASP A 23 -4.39 -19.72 11.29
N LEU A 24 -3.89 -19.23 10.15
CA LEU A 24 -4.67 -18.78 9.00
C LEU A 24 -4.55 -19.74 7.82
N ASP A 25 -4.24 -21.02 8.07
CA ASP A 25 -3.98 -22.02 7.05
C ASP A 25 -2.85 -21.63 6.08
N GLY A 26 -1.84 -20.91 6.57
CA GLY A 26 -0.72 -20.43 5.76
C GLY A 26 -1.06 -19.26 4.84
N LYS A 27 -2.11 -18.48 5.17
CA LYS A 27 -2.46 -17.23 4.49
C LYS A 27 -2.00 -16.01 5.28
N THR A 28 -1.87 -14.89 4.59
CA THR A 28 -1.77 -13.57 5.24
C THR A 28 -3.13 -13.17 5.84
N PRO A 29 -3.17 -12.25 6.83
CA PRO A 29 -4.42 -11.72 7.37
C PRO A 29 -5.33 -11.11 6.29
N LEU A 30 -4.76 -10.43 5.29
CA LEU A 30 -5.52 -9.84 4.19
C LEU A 30 -6.19 -10.92 3.33
N GLU A 31 -5.51 -12.03 3.05
CA GLU A 31 -6.05 -13.16 2.28
C GLU A 31 -7.08 -13.99 3.08
N ALA A 32 -6.93 -14.05 4.40
CA ALA A 32 -7.88 -14.76 5.26
C ALA A 32 -9.15 -13.93 5.54
N ALA A 33 -9.06 -12.61 5.48
CA ALA A 33 -10.17 -11.69 5.71
C ALA A 33 -11.22 -11.78 4.59
N LYS A 34 -12.50 -11.58 4.96
CA LYS A 34 -13.59 -11.49 3.97
C LYS A 34 -13.67 -10.06 3.43
N THR A 35 -13.06 -9.82 2.26
CA THR A 35 -12.91 -8.48 1.66
C THR A 35 -13.61 -8.30 0.30
N PRO A 36 -14.92 -8.61 0.16
CA PRO A 36 -15.58 -8.71 -1.16
C PRO A 36 -15.53 -7.42 -1.99
N THR A 37 -15.47 -6.25 -1.35
CA THR A 37 -15.35 -4.96 -2.04
C THR A 37 -13.93 -4.77 -2.61
N LEU A 38 -12.89 -5.11 -1.83
CA LEU A 38 -11.51 -5.02 -2.28
C LEU A 38 -11.23 -6.04 -3.39
N ASP A 39 -11.77 -7.25 -3.26
CA ASP A 39 -11.65 -8.31 -4.27
C ASP A 39 -12.30 -7.88 -5.60
N LYS A 40 -13.45 -7.20 -5.53
CA LYS A 40 -14.13 -6.65 -6.70
C LYS A 40 -13.31 -5.52 -7.34
N ILE A 41 -12.69 -4.65 -6.55
CA ILE A 41 -11.83 -3.58 -7.07
C ILE A 41 -10.59 -4.19 -7.75
N ALA A 42 -9.93 -5.16 -7.11
CA ALA A 42 -8.75 -5.84 -7.63
C ALA A 42 -9.05 -6.58 -8.94
N SER A 43 -10.16 -7.31 -9.02
CA SER A 43 -10.56 -8.07 -10.22
C SER A 43 -10.99 -7.18 -11.40
N ASN A 44 -11.43 -5.95 -11.16
CA ASN A 44 -11.81 -5.00 -12.22
C ASN A 44 -10.72 -3.95 -12.49
N GLY A 45 -9.57 -4.05 -11.82
CA GLY A 45 -8.48 -3.08 -11.88
C GLY A 45 -7.16 -3.69 -12.31
N VAL A 46 -6.08 -3.00 -11.95
CA VAL A 46 -4.70 -3.48 -12.12
C VAL A 46 -4.07 -3.63 -10.74
N ILE A 47 -3.43 -4.77 -10.51
CA ILE A 47 -2.73 -5.08 -9.26
C ILE A 47 -1.21 -5.05 -9.48
N GLY A 48 -0.48 -4.76 -8.41
CA GLY A 48 0.98 -4.76 -8.40
C GLY A 48 1.51 -4.72 -6.98
N GLU A 49 2.82 -4.88 -6.84
CA GLU A 49 3.55 -4.76 -5.57
C GLU A 49 4.30 -3.42 -5.56
N VAL A 50 4.30 -2.75 -4.40
CA VAL A 50 5.00 -1.47 -4.22
C VAL A 50 5.98 -1.60 -3.05
N ILE A 51 7.25 -1.30 -3.31
CA ILE A 51 8.28 -1.16 -2.29
C ILE A 51 8.36 0.33 -1.94
N SER A 52 7.92 0.70 -0.74
CA SER A 52 7.68 2.11 -0.35
C SER A 52 8.93 2.91 0.06
N VAL A 53 9.98 2.24 0.55
CA VAL A 53 11.21 2.90 1.04
C VAL A 53 12.45 2.21 0.49
N GLY A 54 12.53 0.89 0.64
CA GLY A 54 13.61 0.07 0.12
C GLY A 54 13.44 -1.38 0.56
N LYS A 55 14.11 -2.30 -0.13
CA LYS A 55 14.04 -3.72 0.21
C LYS A 55 14.64 -3.96 1.60
N GLY A 56 13.83 -4.44 2.54
CA GLY A 56 14.26 -4.75 3.92
C GLY A 56 14.29 -3.54 4.86
N ILE A 57 13.75 -2.39 4.45
CA ILE A 57 13.58 -1.22 5.32
C ILE A 57 12.15 -1.21 5.83
N ALA A 58 11.97 -1.23 7.15
CA ALA A 58 10.66 -1.02 7.76
C ALA A 58 10.26 0.46 7.54
N PRO A 59 9.19 0.76 6.79
CA PRO A 59 8.77 2.14 6.58
C PRO A 59 8.21 2.72 7.87
N GLU A 60 8.66 3.90 8.25
CA GLU A 60 7.92 4.74 9.19
C GLU A 60 6.73 5.36 8.44
N SER A 61 5.57 5.47 9.12
CA SER A 61 4.28 5.76 8.49
C SER A 61 4.24 7.08 7.72
N ASP A 62 5.00 8.07 8.16
CA ASP A 62 5.10 9.40 7.55
C ASP A 62 5.89 9.38 6.23
N ILE A 63 7.08 8.77 6.21
CA ILE A 63 7.92 8.63 5.02
C ILE A 63 7.18 7.83 3.93
N ALA A 64 6.47 6.76 4.32
CA ALA A 64 5.72 5.91 3.39
C ALA A 64 4.61 6.68 2.66
N VAL A 65 3.83 7.50 3.39
CA VAL A 65 2.74 8.29 2.81
C VAL A 65 3.27 9.32 1.82
N PHE A 66 4.30 10.06 2.20
CA PHE A 66 4.85 11.10 1.34
C PHE A 66 5.56 10.52 0.09
N ASN A 67 6.29 9.41 0.23
CA ASN A 67 6.85 8.69 -0.92
C ASN A 67 5.75 8.23 -1.90
N MET A 68 4.63 7.72 -1.40
CA MET A 68 3.51 7.29 -2.24
C MET A 68 2.78 8.46 -2.94
N LEU A 69 2.80 9.65 -2.34
CA LEU A 69 2.29 10.88 -2.97
C LEU A 69 3.27 11.49 -3.99
N GLY A 70 4.45 10.88 -4.18
CA GLY A 70 5.45 11.29 -5.17
C GLY A 70 6.46 12.32 -4.67
N TYR A 71 6.51 12.59 -3.36
CA TYR A 71 7.58 13.37 -2.75
C TYR A 71 8.83 12.49 -2.62
N LYS A 72 10.00 13.05 -2.92
CA LYS A 72 11.29 12.38 -2.68
C LYS A 72 11.93 12.96 -1.43
N PHE A 73 12.28 12.11 -0.48
CA PHE A 73 13.18 12.48 0.61
C PHE A 73 14.59 12.03 0.26
N GLU A 74 15.49 12.98 0.10
CA GLU A 74 16.92 12.70 0.18
C GLU A 74 17.26 12.59 1.66
N HIS A 75 18.00 11.54 2.03
CA HIS A 75 18.25 11.05 3.39
C HIS A 75 18.86 12.08 4.38
N GLU A 76 19.10 13.32 3.97
CA GLU A 76 19.74 14.37 4.78
C GLU A 76 18.75 15.31 5.49
N ASP A 77 17.47 15.37 5.08
CA ASP A 77 16.49 16.34 5.61
C ASP A 77 15.38 15.74 6.50
N TYR A 78 15.43 14.43 6.78
CA TYR A 78 14.42 13.80 7.62
C TYR A 78 14.81 13.86 9.10
N ALA A 79 14.08 14.66 9.88
CA ALA A 79 14.31 14.87 11.31
C ALA A 79 13.62 13.81 12.20
N GLY A 80 13.53 12.57 11.71
CA GLY A 80 13.07 11.40 12.46
C GLY A 80 14.23 10.75 13.22
#